data_AF-A0AAP3E2F5-F1
#
_entry.id   AF-A0AAP3E2F5-F1
#
_cell.length_a   1.000
_cell.length_b   1.000
_cell.length_c   1.000
_cell.angle_alpha   90.00
_cell.angle_beta   90.00
_cell.angle_gamma   90.00
#
_symmetry.space_group_name_H-M   'P 1'
#
loop_
_entity.id
_entity.type
_entity.pdbx_description
1 polymer ?
#
loop_
_entity_poly.entity_id
_entity_poly.type
_entity_poly.pdbx_seq_one_letter_code
_entity_poly.pdbx_strand_id
1 'polypeptide(L)'
;MNWLVLFFLGAVLLVVVTAYALGDRSSGRSAEPVLPSHYDPQNYLPDESKIPGWCRHCETMNDADYRFCENCSAKLPDVSAGDTDLRRYWFSKGE
;
A
#
# COMPACT_ATOMS: atom_id res chain seq x y z
N MET A 1 20.32 44.10 -43.15
CA MET A 1 20.68 42.66 -43.05
C MET A 1 20.51 42.07 -41.64
N ASN A 2 20.83 42.78 -40.55
CA ASN A 2 20.75 42.20 -39.19
C ASN A 2 19.35 41.80 -38.70
N TRP A 3 18.28 42.42 -39.19
CA TRP A 3 16.95 42.18 -38.63
C TRP A 3 16.41 40.80 -38.99
N LEU A 4 16.69 40.32 -40.21
CA LEU A 4 16.34 38.95 -40.61
C LEU A 4 17.03 37.92 -39.73
N VAL A 5 18.31 38.12 -39.42
CA VAL A 5 19.09 37.23 -38.55
C VAL A 5 18.49 37.19 -37.13
N LEU A 6 18.09 38.35 -36.58
CA LEU A 6 17.43 38.41 -35.28
C LEU A 6 16.06 37.72 -35.27
N PHE A 7 15.28 37.82 -36.36
CA PHE A 7 14.03 37.09 -36.51
C PHE A 7 14.24 35.57 -36.55
N PHE A 8 15.23 35.09 -37.31
CA PHE A 8 15.53 33.66 -37.38
C PHE A 8 16.03 33.13 -36.04
N LEU A 9 16.93 33.84 -35.36
CA LEU A 9 17.41 33.45 -34.03
C LEU A 9 16.27 33.45 -33.00
N GLY A 10 15.40 34.46 -33.03
CA GLY A 10 14.22 34.51 -32.15
C GLY A 10 13.22 33.38 -32.42
N ALA A 11 12.97 33.06 -33.68
CA ALA A 11 12.07 31.97 -34.08
C ALA A 11 12.61 30.60 -33.64
N VAL A 12 13.91 30.35 -33.84
CA VAL A 12 14.56 29.10 -33.39
C VAL A 12 14.49 28.99 -31.88
N LEU A 13 14.77 30.06 -31.14
CA LEU A 13 14.72 30.07 -29.68
C LEU A 13 13.28 29.81 -29.18
N LEU A 14 12.27 30.39 -29.83
CA LEU A 14 10.87 30.15 -29.51
C LEU A 14 10.45 28.69 -29.74
N VAL A 15 10.88 28.08 -30.86
CA VAL A 15 10.61 26.67 -31.15
C VAL A 15 11.27 25.76 -30.12
N VAL A 16 12.51 26.05 -29.72
CA VAL A 16 13.22 25.28 -28.68
C VAL A 16 12.50 25.40 -27.34
N VAL A 17 12.17 26.62 -26.90
CA VAL A 17 11.47 26.85 -25.62
C VAL A 17 10.10 26.16 -25.60
N THR A 18 9.34 26.23 -26.69
CA THR A 18 8.03 25.55 -26.78
C THR A 18 8.16 24.03 -26.78
N ALA A 19 9.18 23.46 -27.45
CA ALA A 19 9.45 22.03 -27.41
C ALA A 19 9.81 21.55 -25.99
N TYR A 20 10.67 22.28 -25.27
CA TYR A 20 11.01 21.97 -23.88
C TYR A 20 9.78 22.08 -22.95
N ALA A 21 8.98 23.14 -23.08
CA ALA A 21 7.78 23.36 -22.26
C ALA A 21 6.63 22.39 -22.55
N LEU A 22 6.56 21.82 -23.76
CA LEU A 22 5.58 20.79 -24.13
C LEU A 22 6.08 19.38 -23.80
N GLY A 23 7.38 19.11 -23.93
CA GLY A 23 7.99 17.83 -23.56
C GLY A 23 7.86 17.53 -22.08
N ASP A 24 8.07 18.53 -21.21
CA ASP A 24 8.02 18.36 -19.75
C ASP A 24 6.60 18.00 -19.24
N ARG A 25 5.56 18.47 -19.94
CA ARG A 25 4.16 18.12 -19.63
C ARG A 25 3.81 16.66 -19.95
N SER A 26 4.56 16.01 -20.84
CA SER A 26 4.31 14.61 -21.22
C SER A 26 4.79 13.62 -20.16
N SER A 27 5.79 14.00 -19.36
CA SER A 27 6.38 13.16 -18.31
C SER A 27 5.59 13.13 -17.00
N GLY A 28 4.60 14.03 -16.85
CA GLY A 28 3.79 14.17 -15.63
C GLY A 28 2.59 13.23 -15.53
N ARG A 29 2.31 12.40 -16.53
CA ARG A 29 1.29 11.34 -16.41
C ARG A 29 1.94 10.15 -15.70
N SER A 30 2.21 10.33 -14.41
CA SER A 30 2.48 9.22 -13.52
C SER A 30 1.30 8.28 -13.65
N ALA A 31 1.53 7.13 -14.29
CA ALA A 31 0.54 6.08 -14.35
C ALA A 31 0.20 5.75 -12.90
N GLU A 32 -1.01 6.11 -12.48
CA GLU A 32 -1.54 5.61 -11.21
C GLU A 32 -1.32 4.10 -11.22
N PRO A 33 -0.69 3.51 -10.20
CA PRO A 33 -0.47 2.08 -10.17
C PRO A 33 -1.84 1.40 -10.22
N VAL A 34 -2.23 0.93 -11.41
CA VAL A 34 -3.47 0.18 -11.60
C VAL A 34 -3.23 -1.16 -10.95
N LEU A 35 -3.77 -1.32 -9.74
CA LEU A 35 -3.80 -2.60 -9.06
C LEU A 35 -4.48 -3.62 -9.99
N PRO A 36 -3.94 -4.84 -10.14
CA PRO A 36 -4.58 -5.88 -10.92
C PRO A 36 -6.05 -6.01 -10.52
N SER A 37 -6.96 -6.18 -11.49
CA SER A 37 -8.40 -6.31 -11.23
C SER A 37 -8.76 -7.52 -10.35
N HIS A 38 -7.82 -8.46 -10.20
CA HIS A 38 -7.92 -9.59 -9.29
C HIS A 38 -7.46 -9.25 -7.85
N TYR A 39 -7.12 -7.99 -7.56
CA TYR A 39 -6.86 -7.56 -6.20
C TYR A 39 -8.20 -7.43 -5.48
N ASP A 40 -8.54 -8.45 -4.71
CA ASP A 40 -9.64 -8.40 -3.75
C ASP A 40 -9.06 -8.13 -2.36
N PRO A 41 -9.25 -6.91 -1.80
CA PRO A 41 -8.79 -6.58 -0.46
C PRO A 41 -9.37 -7.50 0.62
N GLN A 42 -10.55 -8.10 0.39
CA GLN A 42 -11.22 -8.94 1.38
C GLN A 42 -10.51 -10.29 1.57
N ASN A 43 -9.78 -10.77 0.56
CA ASN A 43 -8.99 -12.00 0.66
C ASN A 43 -7.72 -11.84 1.50
N TYR A 44 -7.30 -10.59 1.79
CA TYR A 44 -6.15 -10.30 2.65
C TYR A 44 -6.54 -9.79 4.03
N LEU A 45 -7.84 -9.61 4.30
CA LEU A 45 -8.27 -9.34 5.66
C LEU A 45 -7.92 -10.58 6.50
N PRO A 46 -7.13 -10.41 7.58
CA PRO A 46 -6.85 -11.50 8.49
C PRO A 46 -8.20 -11.95 9.02
N ASP A 47 -8.58 -13.19 8.73
CA ASP A 47 -9.75 -13.81 9.33
C ASP A 47 -9.58 -13.66 10.85
N GLU A 48 -10.43 -12.84 11.47
CA GLU A 48 -10.36 -12.57 12.91
C GLU A 48 -10.50 -13.86 13.73
N SER A 49 -11.06 -14.93 13.14
CA SER A 49 -11.08 -16.25 13.75
C SER A 49 -9.72 -16.93 13.83
N LYS A 50 -8.72 -16.43 13.11
CA LYS A 50 -7.35 -16.94 13.03
C LYS A 50 -6.32 -16.03 13.69
N ILE A 51 -6.72 -14.85 14.18
CA ILE A 51 -5.80 -13.95 14.87
C ILE A 51 -5.51 -14.52 16.27
N PRO A 52 -4.26 -14.95 16.56
CA PRO A 52 -3.91 -15.49 17.87
C PRO A 52 -4.16 -14.44 18.96
N GLY A 53 -4.82 -14.83 20.05
CA GLY A 53 -5.08 -13.93 21.19
C GLY A 53 -6.26 -12.98 21.03
N TRP A 54 -6.86 -12.84 19.83
CA TRP A 54 -8.05 -12.00 19.63
C TRP A 54 -9.32 -12.68 20.19
N CYS A 55 -10.00 -12.00 21.12
CA CYS A 55 -11.26 -12.47 21.67
C CYS A 55 -12.45 -11.89 20.90
N ARG A 56 -13.18 -12.73 20.14
CA ARG A 56 -14.40 -12.31 19.43
C ARG A 56 -15.61 -12.03 20.31
N HIS A 57 -15.55 -12.35 21.61
CA HIS A 57 -16.69 -12.14 22.51
C HIS A 57 -16.69 -10.75 23.16
N CYS A 58 -15.51 -10.24 23.51
CA CYS A 58 -15.36 -8.94 24.16
C CYS A 58 -14.34 -8.02 23.46
N GLU A 59 -13.87 -8.42 22.27
CA GLU A 59 -12.99 -7.63 21.39
C GLU A 59 -11.69 -7.19 22.09
N THR A 60 -11.19 -8.01 23.01
CA THR A 60 -9.91 -7.79 23.69
C THR A 60 -8.80 -8.64 23.08
N MET A 61 -7.61 -8.06 23.03
CA MET A 61 -6.38 -8.76 22.65
C MET A 61 -5.73 -9.35 23.90
N ASN A 62 -5.45 -10.65 23.85
CA ASN A 62 -4.76 -11.40 24.90
C ASN A 62 -3.40 -11.84 24.34
N ASP A 63 -2.49 -12.30 25.21
CA ASP A 63 -1.27 -12.94 24.74
C ASP A 63 -1.58 -14.18 23.88
N ALA A 64 -0.78 -14.40 22.84
CA ALA A 64 -1.01 -15.48 21.88
C ALA A 64 -0.91 -16.90 22.48
N ASP A 65 -0.39 -17.04 23.70
CA ASP A 65 -0.29 -18.32 24.42
C ASP A 65 -1.53 -18.64 25.27
N TYR A 66 -2.46 -17.69 25.41
CA TYR A 66 -3.67 -17.88 26.20
C TYR A 66 -4.70 -18.72 25.45
N ARG A 67 -5.28 -19.69 26.16
CA ARG A 67 -6.38 -20.52 25.64
C ARG A 67 -7.77 -19.93 25.92
N PHE A 68 -7.85 -19.02 26.88
CA PHE A 68 -9.07 -18.35 27.32
C PHE A 68 -8.80 -16.86 27.46
N CYS A 69 -9.80 -16.05 27.14
CA CYS A 69 -9.72 -14.60 27.29
C CYS A 69 -9.70 -14.21 28.77
N GLU A 70 -8.76 -13.34 29.16
CA GLU A 70 -8.61 -12.87 30.53
C GLU A 70 -9.78 -11.97 30.98
N ASN A 71 -10.42 -11.27 30.05
CA ASN A 71 -11.49 -10.33 30.37
C ASN A 71 -12.85 -11.04 30.52
N CYS A 72 -13.21 -11.92 29.57
CA CYS A 72 -14.55 -12.51 29.51
C CYS A 72 -14.58 -14.04 29.63
N SER A 73 -13.43 -14.69 29.85
CA SER A 73 -13.29 -16.15 30.00
C SER A 73 -13.72 -16.98 28.77
N ALA A 74 -13.99 -16.34 27.63
CA ALA A 74 -14.34 -17.05 26.40
C ALA A 74 -13.14 -17.84 25.86
N LYS A 75 -13.38 -19.01 25.26
CA LYS A 75 -12.33 -19.80 24.61
C LYS A 75 -11.76 -19.04 23.40
N LEU A 76 -10.44 -18.90 23.35
CA LEU A 76 -9.73 -18.29 22.22
C LEU A 76 -9.54 -19.31 21.08
N PRO A 77 -9.41 -18.85 19.82
CA PRO A 77 -9.19 -19.76 18.69
C PRO A 77 -7.86 -20.52 18.84
N ASP A 78 -7.91 -21.83 18.57
CA ASP A 78 -6.73 -22.69 18.59
C ASP A 78 -5.89 -22.41 17.34
N VAL A 79 -4.67 -21.89 17.53
CA VAL A 79 -3.72 -21.68 16.42
C VAL A 79 -3.16 -23.04 16.01
N SER A 80 -3.87 -23.76 15.16
CA SER A 80 -3.40 -25.04 14.63
C SER A 80 -2.12 -24.82 13.80
N ALA A 81 -1.19 -25.78 13.86
CA ALA A 81 0.20 -25.67 13.40
C ALA A 81 0.41 -25.28 11.91
N GLY A 82 -0.66 -25.21 11.10
CA GLY A 82 -0.62 -24.67 9.75
C GLY A 82 -0.51 -23.13 9.67
N ASP A 83 -0.79 -22.41 10.76
CA ASP A 83 -0.78 -20.94 10.85
C ASP A 83 0.50 -20.38 11.53
N THR A 84 1.62 -21.12 11.42
CA THR A 84 2.92 -20.64 11.92
C THR A 84 3.39 -19.36 11.21
N ASP A 85 2.91 -19.12 9.99
CA ASP A 85 3.25 -17.92 9.21
C ASP A 85 2.51 -16.66 9.72
N LEU A 86 1.22 -16.79 10.08
CA LEU A 86 0.46 -15.69 10.69
C LEU A 86 1.03 -15.32 12.08
N ARG A 87 1.37 -16.32 12.89
CA ARG A 87 1.98 -16.09 14.21
C ARG A 87 3.29 -15.29 14.10
N ARG A 88 4.11 -15.60 13.09
CA ARG A 88 5.38 -14.89 12.83
C ARG A 88 5.15 -13.47 12.31
N TYR A 89 4.19 -13.28 11.41
CA TYR A 89 3.85 -11.96 10.86
C TYR A 89 3.38 -10.97 11.93
N TRP A 90 2.47 -11.38 12.82
CA TRP A 90 1.95 -10.52 13.88
C TRP A 90 3.00 -10.22 14.96
N PHE A 91 3.81 -11.20 15.34
CA PHE A 91 4.89 -11.00 16.33
C PHE A 91 5.97 -10.03 15.79
N SER A 92 6.30 -10.10 14.50
CA SER A 92 7.28 -9.21 13.86
C SER A 92 6.81 -7.75 13.70
N LYS A 93 5.51 -7.49 13.80
CA LYS A 93 4.91 -6.15 13.63
C LYS A 93 4.61 -5.45 14.96
N GLY A 94 4.79 -6.15 16.08
CA GLY A 94 4.49 -5.67 17.43
C GLY A 94 5.68 -5.08 18.20
N GLU A 95 6.84 -4.90 17.56
CA GLU A 95 8.02 -4.21 18.11
C GLU A 95 8.12 -2.76 17.60
#